data_AF-B1VDK2-F1
#
_entry.id   AF-B1VDK2-F1
#
_cell.length_a   1.000
_cell.length_b   1.000
_cell.length_c   1.000
_cell.angle_alpha   90.00
_cell.angle_beta   90.00
_cell.angle_gamma   90.00
#
_symmetry.space_group_name_H-M   'P 1'
#
loop_
_entity.id
_entity.type
_entity.pdbx_description
1 polymer ?
#
loop_
_entity_poly.entity_id
_entity_poly.type
_entity_poly.pdbx_seq_one_letter_code
_entity_poly.pdbx_strand_id
1 'polypeptide(L)'
;MAVKPSARSRRCEVFKHRGFRMGIATLAVGALLAGCGSDGGGLGRAEPQFGYQLPTTPVTTNAGSAVGVATDAAKLSARLYPGAFLAGPEGQMLPNRDLVEVTPSKKHQEVVDYKINPAAKYSDGHKVVCDDFQLTKLASERADLFCVGFAHLSPGR
;
A
#
# COMPACT_ATOMS: atom_id res chain seq x y z
N MET A 1 43.47 0.43 6.17
CA MET A 1 42.28 0.91 5.44
C MET A 1 41.46 1.75 6.40
N ALA A 2 41.21 3.00 6.02
CA ALA A 2 40.67 4.05 6.88
C ALA A 2 39.16 4.23 6.64
N VAL A 3 38.38 4.46 7.70
CA VAL A 3 37.22 5.35 7.67
C VAL A 3 37.10 6.02 9.04
N LYS A 4 37.18 7.35 9.04
CA LYS A 4 36.98 8.25 10.19
C LYS A 4 35.56 8.83 10.09
N PRO A 5 34.76 8.92 11.16
CA PRO A 5 33.44 9.52 11.08
C PRO A 5 33.57 11.04 11.16
N SER A 6 33.02 11.75 10.17
CA SER A 6 32.89 13.21 10.19
C SER A 6 31.43 13.57 10.23
N ALA A 7 31.01 14.09 11.37
CA ALA A 7 29.77 14.82 11.53
C ALA A 7 29.93 16.27 11.05
N ARG A 8 28.79 16.87 10.70
CA ARG A 8 28.38 18.27 10.94
C ARG A 8 28.21 19.17 9.71
N SER A 9 27.00 19.72 9.65
CA SER A 9 26.62 21.05 9.16
C SER A 9 26.65 21.28 7.65
N ARG A 10 25.51 21.03 6.98
CA ARG A 10 25.18 21.76 5.75
C ARG A 10 24.58 23.11 6.14
N ARG A 11 25.41 24.17 6.07
CA ARG A 11 24.92 25.55 6.03
C ARG A 11 24.13 25.71 4.73
N CYS A 12 22.88 26.15 4.83
CA CYS A 12 22.22 26.79 3.70
C CYS A 12 22.75 28.22 3.66
N GLU A 13 23.65 28.52 2.71
CA GLU A 13 24.02 29.90 2.43
C GLU A 13 22.90 30.56 1.62
N VAL A 14 22.30 31.60 2.21
CA VAL A 14 21.37 32.50 1.54
C VAL A 14 22.19 33.36 0.58
N PHE A 15 21.99 33.18 -0.72
CA PHE A 15 22.57 33.99 -1.77
C PHE A 15 22.04 35.43 -1.63
N LYS A 16 22.82 36.28 -0.97
CA LYS A 16 22.52 37.70 -0.76
C LYS A 16 22.80 38.45 -2.06
N HIS A 17 21.79 38.55 -2.93
CA HIS A 17 21.88 39.36 -4.14
C HIS A 17 22.12 40.82 -3.77
N ARG A 18 23.31 41.30 -4.16
CA ARG A 18 23.73 42.71 -4.11
C ARG A 18 22.77 43.53 -4.97
N GLY A 19 22.35 44.67 -4.42
CA GLY A 19 21.36 45.54 -5.02
C GLY A 19 21.73 46.01 -6.43
N PHE A 20 20.73 45.97 -7.30
CA PHE A 20 20.70 46.71 -8.56
C PHE A 20 19.48 47.62 -8.51
N ARG A 21 19.72 48.95 -8.50
CA ARG A 21 18.68 49.98 -8.48
C ARG A 21 18.26 50.30 -9.91
N MET A 22 16.94 50.36 -10.09
CA MET A 22 16.16 51.24 -10.97
C MET A 22 16.20 51.02 -12.50
N GLY A 23 15.01 50.70 -13.04
CA GLY A 23 14.63 50.87 -14.44
C GLY A 23 13.16 50.47 -14.64
N ILE A 24 12.28 51.44 -14.87
CA ILE A 24 10.82 51.31 -15.04
C ILE A 24 10.48 50.76 -16.43
N ALA A 25 9.59 49.76 -16.53
CA ALA A 25 8.56 49.67 -17.57
C ALA A 25 7.60 48.50 -17.28
N THR A 26 6.33 48.85 -17.05
CA THR A 26 5.17 47.97 -16.91
C THR A 26 4.83 47.28 -18.23
N LEU A 27 4.65 45.96 -18.20
CA LEU A 27 3.66 45.23 -19.01
C LEU A 27 3.28 43.96 -18.23
N ALA A 28 2.17 44.06 -17.51
CA ALA A 28 1.48 42.90 -16.96
C ALA A 28 0.75 42.19 -18.11
N VAL A 29 1.20 40.98 -18.45
CA VAL A 29 0.40 40.02 -19.20
C VAL A 29 0.40 38.74 -18.36
N GLY A 30 -0.72 38.51 -17.70
CA GLY A 30 -1.00 37.23 -17.08
C GLY A 30 -1.36 36.19 -18.13
N ALA A 31 -0.98 34.94 -17.88
CA ALA A 31 -1.80 33.77 -18.19
C ALA A 31 -1.14 32.57 -17.50
N LEU A 32 -1.76 32.25 -16.37
CA LEU A 32 -1.79 30.95 -15.71
C LEU A 32 -1.49 29.79 -16.68
N LEU A 33 -0.39 29.07 -16.44
CA LEU A 33 -0.31 27.66 -16.85
C LEU A 33 -1.30 26.90 -15.96
N ALA A 34 -2.58 26.98 -16.32
CA ALA A 34 -3.61 26.08 -15.83
C ALA A 34 -3.20 24.68 -16.31
N GLY A 35 -2.64 23.90 -15.39
CA GLY A 35 -2.48 22.47 -15.58
C GLY A 35 -3.84 21.89 -15.94
N CYS A 36 -3.94 21.29 -17.12
CA CYS A 36 -5.13 20.61 -17.60
C CYS A 36 -5.28 19.30 -16.82
N GLY A 37 -5.78 19.38 -15.59
CA GLY A 37 -6.39 18.28 -14.86
C GLY A 37 -7.89 18.53 -14.90
N SER A 38 -8.61 17.73 -15.67
CA SER A 38 -10.07 17.81 -15.75
C SER A 38 -10.70 17.27 -14.46
N ASP A 39 -10.78 18.14 -13.44
CA ASP A 39 -11.60 17.90 -12.25
C ASP A 39 -12.99 18.49 -12.50
N GLY A 40 -13.87 17.64 -13.03
CA GLY A 40 -15.30 17.91 -13.03
C GLY A 40 -15.84 17.71 -11.62
N GLY A 41 -16.21 18.80 -10.94
CA GLY A 41 -17.03 18.72 -9.74
C GLY A 41 -16.86 19.92 -8.80
N GLY A 42 -17.96 20.61 -8.51
CA GLY A 42 -17.98 21.88 -7.78
C GLY A 42 -17.31 21.87 -6.41
N LEU A 43 -17.01 23.09 -5.95
CA LEU A 43 -16.43 23.46 -4.66
C LEU A 43 -17.36 23.11 -3.47
N GLY A 44 -17.64 21.83 -3.26
CA GLY A 44 -17.80 21.30 -1.91
C GLY A 44 -16.41 21.11 -1.33
N ARG A 45 -16.22 21.40 -0.03
CA ARG A 45 -14.95 21.10 0.66
C ARG A 45 -14.71 19.60 0.51
N ALA A 46 -13.82 19.20 -0.41
CA ALA A 46 -13.48 17.81 -0.61
C ALA A 46 -12.98 17.26 0.72
N GLU A 47 -13.58 16.16 1.19
CA GLU A 47 -13.05 15.40 2.31
C GLU A 47 -11.55 15.19 2.08
N PRO A 48 -10.69 15.35 3.10
CA PRO A 48 -9.25 15.20 2.94
C PRO A 48 -8.94 13.84 2.28
N GLN A 49 -8.54 13.89 1.00
CA GLN A 49 -8.19 12.70 0.23
C GLN A 49 -6.76 12.30 0.60
N PHE A 50 -6.56 11.02 0.91
CA PHE A 50 -5.22 10.46 1.09
C PHE A 50 -4.78 9.74 -0.18
N GLY A 51 -3.63 10.14 -0.73
CA GLY A 51 -3.04 9.51 -1.92
C GLY A 51 -1.86 8.59 -1.57
N TYR A 52 -1.70 7.51 -2.33
CA TYR A 52 -0.53 6.63 -2.26
C TYR A 52 0.35 6.81 -3.49
N GLN A 53 1.65 7.03 -3.27
CA GLN A 53 2.64 6.97 -4.34
C GLN A 53 3.17 5.54 -4.45
N LEU A 54 2.95 4.89 -5.59
CA LEU A 54 3.50 3.59 -5.91
C LEU A 54 4.61 3.73 -6.97
N PRO A 55 5.63 2.86 -6.94
CA PRO A 55 6.73 2.92 -7.92
C PRO A 55 6.26 2.57 -9.35
N THR A 56 5.16 1.83 -9.46
CA THR A 56 4.54 1.43 -10.73
C THR A 56 3.01 1.49 -10.61
N THR A 57 2.32 1.46 -11.74
CA THR A 57 0.86 1.34 -11.74
C THR A 57 0.48 -0.05 -11.24
N PRO A 58 -0.38 -0.17 -10.20
CA PRO A 58 -0.84 -1.47 -9.71
C PRO A 58 -1.73 -2.14 -10.75
N VAL A 59 -1.35 -3.34 -11.20
CA VAL A 59 -2.08 -4.14 -12.20
C VAL A 59 -2.89 -5.29 -11.59
N THR A 60 -2.70 -5.53 -10.29
CA THR A 60 -3.42 -6.54 -9.51
C THR A 60 -3.43 -6.12 -8.04
N THR A 61 -4.46 -6.56 -7.31
CA THR A 61 -4.51 -6.43 -5.84
C THR A 61 -4.11 -7.74 -5.14
N ASN A 62 -3.85 -8.82 -5.89
CA ASN A 62 -3.43 -10.10 -5.33
C ASN A 62 -1.92 -10.10 -5.06
N ALA A 63 -1.55 -9.75 -3.83
CA ALA A 63 -0.15 -9.74 -3.38
C ALA A 63 0.51 -11.14 -3.31
N GLY A 64 -0.27 -12.23 -3.33
CA GLY A 64 0.24 -13.61 -3.33
C GLY A 64 0.68 -14.12 -4.71
N SER A 65 0.51 -13.34 -5.77
CA SER A 65 0.90 -13.71 -7.13
C SER A 65 2.26 -13.15 -7.54
N ALA A 66 2.94 -13.77 -8.51
CA ALA A 66 4.22 -13.29 -9.02
C ALA A 66 4.14 -11.85 -9.56
N VAL A 67 3.05 -11.52 -10.27
CA VAL A 67 2.79 -10.14 -10.75
C VAL A 67 2.57 -9.20 -9.58
N GLY A 68 1.79 -9.61 -8.57
CA GLY A 68 1.53 -8.79 -7.39
C GLY A 68 2.77 -8.47 -6.57
N VAL A 69 3.69 -9.44 -6.44
CA VAL A 69 5.01 -9.21 -5.82
C VAL A 69 5.82 -8.23 -6.66
N ALA A 70 5.88 -8.42 -7.98
CA ALA A 70 6.64 -7.55 -8.87
C ALA A 70 6.12 -6.10 -8.93
N THR A 71 4.82 -5.88 -8.71
CA THR A 71 4.19 -4.55 -8.73
C THR A 71 3.82 -4.02 -7.35
N ASP A 72 4.38 -4.58 -6.28
CA ASP A 72 4.20 -4.11 -4.89
C ASP A 72 2.71 -4.02 -4.45
N ALA A 73 1.90 -4.99 -4.90
CA ALA A 73 0.48 -5.07 -4.60
C ALA A 73 0.21 -5.23 -3.08
N ALA A 74 1.20 -5.66 -2.30
CA ALA A 74 1.13 -5.75 -0.84
C ALA A 74 0.73 -4.41 -0.18
N LYS A 75 1.15 -3.27 -0.75
CA LYS A 75 0.76 -1.94 -0.25
C LYS A 75 -0.74 -1.68 -0.32
N LEU A 76 -1.44 -2.29 -1.26
CA LEU A 76 -2.89 -2.19 -1.42
C LEU A 76 -3.61 -3.36 -0.73
N SER A 77 -3.14 -4.59 -0.94
CA SER A 77 -3.79 -5.82 -0.49
C SER A 77 -4.05 -5.84 1.01
N ALA A 78 -3.10 -5.39 1.84
CA ALA A 78 -3.26 -5.41 3.30
C ALA A 78 -4.39 -4.49 3.81
N ARG A 79 -4.83 -3.53 2.99
CA ARG A 79 -5.94 -2.60 3.30
C ARG A 79 -7.28 -3.08 2.76
N LEU A 80 -7.26 -3.78 1.63
CA LEU A 80 -8.46 -4.35 1.00
C LEU A 80 -8.88 -5.67 1.65
N TYR A 81 -7.89 -6.49 2.02
CA TYR A 81 -8.07 -7.85 2.54
C TYR A 81 -7.25 -8.02 3.82
N PRO A 82 -7.65 -7.37 4.94
CA PRO A 82 -6.92 -7.50 6.19
C PRO A 82 -6.97 -8.94 6.71
N GLY A 83 -5.82 -9.46 7.16
CA GLY A 83 -5.70 -10.82 7.67
C GLY A 83 -6.16 -10.98 9.13
N ALA A 84 -5.99 -12.19 9.66
CA ALA A 84 -6.25 -12.50 11.07
C ALA A 84 -5.36 -11.73 12.06
N PHE A 85 -4.23 -11.22 11.57
CA PHE A 85 -3.27 -10.41 12.32
C PHE A 85 -2.86 -9.21 11.48
N LEU A 86 -2.66 -8.08 12.16
CA LEU A 86 -2.18 -6.83 11.59
C LEU A 86 -0.77 -6.57 12.08
N ALA A 87 0.09 -6.06 11.20
CA ALA A 87 1.41 -5.58 11.60
C ALA A 87 1.25 -4.28 12.41
N GLY A 88 1.67 -4.31 13.67
CA GLY A 88 1.74 -3.15 14.54
C GLY A 88 3.13 -2.49 14.53
N PRO A 89 3.30 -1.43 15.35
CA PRO A 89 4.61 -0.84 15.61
C PRO A 89 5.67 -1.89 15.98
N GLU A 90 6.91 -1.69 15.55
CA GLU A 90 8.03 -2.62 15.81
C GLU A 90 7.83 -4.05 15.27
N GLY A 91 6.90 -4.26 14.33
CA GLY A 91 6.67 -5.57 13.72
C GLY A 91 5.86 -6.54 14.59
N GLN A 92 5.24 -6.06 15.68
CA GLN A 92 4.36 -6.89 16.50
C GLN A 92 3.13 -7.36 15.70
N MET A 93 2.68 -8.58 15.92
CA MET A 93 1.47 -9.11 15.27
C MET A 93 0.27 -8.89 16.19
N LEU A 94 -0.59 -7.95 15.80
CA LEU A 94 -1.80 -7.59 16.56
C LEU A 94 -2.99 -8.42 16.07
N PRO A 95 -3.71 -9.13 16.95
CA PRO A 95 -4.88 -9.89 16.54
C PRO A 95 -5.99 -9.00 15.97
N ASN A 96 -6.51 -9.34 14.80
CA ASN A 96 -7.63 -8.63 14.17
C ASN A 96 -8.97 -9.17 14.69
N ARG A 97 -9.51 -8.55 15.75
CA ARG A 97 -10.79 -8.96 16.37
C ARG A 97 -12.02 -8.63 15.54
N ASP A 98 -11.88 -7.77 14.53
CA ASP A 98 -12.97 -7.50 13.58
C ASP A 98 -13.19 -8.70 12.65
N LEU A 99 -12.16 -9.55 12.45
CA LEU A 99 -12.23 -10.72 11.59
C LEU A 99 -12.36 -12.03 12.39
N VAL A 100 -11.48 -12.25 13.36
CA VAL A 100 -11.41 -13.53 14.11
C VAL A 100 -11.04 -13.31 15.56
N GLU A 101 -11.51 -14.21 16.43
CA GLU A 101 -10.93 -14.52 17.73
C GLU A 101 -9.99 -15.74 17.57
N VAL A 102 -8.79 -15.70 18.14
CA VAL A 102 -7.80 -16.78 18.01
C VAL A 102 -7.38 -17.23 19.41
N THR A 103 -7.50 -18.52 19.69
CA THR A 103 -7.14 -19.14 20.97
C THR A 103 -6.34 -20.42 20.75
N PRO A 104 -5.39 -20.78 21.62
CA PRO A 104 -4.78 -22.11 21.58
C PRO A 104 -5.85 -23.20 21.71
N SER A 105 -5.68 -24.29 20.97
CA SER A 105 -6.61 -25.41 21.07
C SER A 105 -6.51 -26.06 22.44
N LYS A 106 -7.66 -26.48 22.99
CA LYS A 106 -7.72 -27.16 24.28
C LYS A 106 -7.16 -28.59 24.24
N LYS A 107 -7.02 -29.17 23.04
CA LYS A 107 -6.64 -30.58 22.84
C LYS A 107 -5.18 -30.76 22.40
N HIS A 108 -4.67 -29.85 21.57
CA HIS A 108 -3.37 -29.94 20.92
C HIS A 108 -2.67 -28.57 21.03
N GLN A 109 -1.48 -28.52 21.63
CA GLN A 109 -0.80 -27.25 21.90
C GLN A 109 -0.25 -26.60 20.62
N GLU A 110 -0.04 -27.39 19.57
CA GLU A 110 0.39 -26.96 18.24
C GLU A 110 -0.77 -26.46 17.35
N VAL A 111 -2.02 -26.56 17.83
CA VAL A 111 -3.21 -26.15 17.08
C VAL A 111 -3.78 -24.87 17.66
N VAL A 112 -4.26 -23.99 16.78
CA VAL A 112 -4.94 -22.75 17.12
C VAL A 112 -6.37 -22.77 16.56
N ASP A 113 -7.33 -22.44 17.41
CA ASP A 113 -8.74 -22.34 17.06
C ASP A 113 -9.04 -20.92 16.60
N TYR A 114 -9.61 -20.80 15.39
CA TYR A 114 -10.08 -19.55 14.82
C TYR A 114 -11.59 -19.50 14.92
N LYS A 115 -12.11 -18.52 15.65
CA LYS A 115 -13.54 -18.24 15.75
C LYS A 115 -13.83 -16.96 14.97
N ILE A 116 -14.45 -17.10 13.80
CA ILE A 116 -14.76 -15.97 12.93
C ILE A 116 -15.80 -15.07 13.61
N ASN A 117 -15.58 -13.76 13.55
CA ASN A 117 -16.52 -12.78 14.06
C ASN A 117 -17.81 -12.84 13.23
N PRO A 118 -18.99 -13.08 13.83
CA PRO A 118 -20.25 -13.19 13.09
C PRO A 118 -20.69 -11.90 12.38
N ALA A 119 -20.09 -10.76 12.74
CA ALA A 119 -20.29 -9.48 12.07
C ALA A 119 -19.35 -9.27 10.87
N ALA A 120 -18.30 -10.09 10.71
CA ALA A 120 -17.36 -9.98 9.59
C ALA A 120 -18.07 -10.31 8.27
N LYS A 121 -18.00 -9.36 7.34
CA LYS A 121 -18.61 -9.46 6.01
C LYS A 121 -17.68 -8.88 4.96
N TYR A 122 -17.76 -9.44 3.76
CA TYR A 122 -17.21 -8.83 2.56
C TYR A 122 -18.01 -7.59 2.16
N SER A 123 -17.45 -6.77 1.28
CA SER A 123 -18.07 -5.55 0.78
C SER A 123 -19.36 -5.80 -0.02
N ASP A 124 -19.57 -7.02 -0.51
CA ASP A 124 -20.80 -7.48 -1.18
C ASP A 124 -21.86 -8.02 -0.20
N GLY A 125 -21.57 -8.00 1.11
CA GLY A 125 -22.47 -8.40 2.18
C GLY A 125 -22.41 -9.88 2.57
N HIS A 126 -21.68 -10.73 1.83
CA HIS A 126 -21.48 -12.12 2.23
C HIS A 126 -20.68 -12.23 3.53
N LYS A 127 -21.01 -13.22 4.35
CA LYS A 127 -20.27 -13.48 5.59
C LYS A 127 -18.91 -14.09 5.28
N VAL A 128 -17.91 -13.74 6.07
CA VAL A 128 -16.65 -14.47 6.09
C VAL A 128 -16.89 -15.83 6.76
N VAL A 129 -16.36 -16.90 6.18
CA VAL A 129 -16.54 -18.29 6.62
C VAL A 129 -15.21 -19.05 6.66
N CYS A 130 -15.20 -20.24 7.26
CA CYS A 130 -13.99 -21.05 7.42
C CYS A 130 -13.33 -21.41 6.09
N ASP A 131 -14.15 -21.61 5.05
CA ASP A 131 -13.68 -21.96 3.70
C ASP A 131 -12.81 -20.87 3.09
N ASP A 132 -13.00 -19.59 3.45
CA ASP A 132 -12.19 -18.47 2.96
C ASP A 132 -10.74 -18.58 3.47
N PHE A 133 -10.57 -18.96 4.74
CA PHE A 133 -9.26 -19.22 5.34
C PHE A 133 -8.62 -20.47 4.78
N GLN A 134 -9.41 -21.54 4.58
CA GLN A 134 -8.93 -22.76 3.96
C GLN A 134 -8.47 -22.52 2.51
N LEU A 135 -9.23 -21.75 1.73
CA LEU A 135 -8.88 -21.35 0.37
C LEU A 135 -7.57 -20.56 0.35
N THR A 136 -7.41 -19.58 1.25
CA THR A 136 -6.18 -18.78 1.34
C THR A 136 -4.97 -19.65 1.67
N LYS A 137 -5.11 -20.60 2.61
CA LYS A 137 -4.06 -21.57 2.93
C LYS A 137 -3.70 -22.41 1.70
N LEU A 138 -4.68 -23.02 1.06
CA LEU A 138 -4.48 -23.84 -0.14
C LEU A 138 -3.84 -23.04 -1.28
N ALA A 139 -4.24 -21.78 -1.46
CA ALA A 139 -3.66 -20.90 -2.47
C ALA A 139 -2.17 -20.65 -2.24
N SER A 140 -1.75 -20.50 -0.97
CA SER A 140 -0.34 -20.34 -0.61
C SER A 140 0.50 -21.60 -0.87
N GLU A 141 -0.10 -22.79 -0.76
CA GLU A 141 0.55 -24.08 -0.99
C GLU A 141 0.53 -24.50 -2.47
N ARG A 142 -0.35 -23.91 -3.28
CA ARG A 142 -0.60 -24.27 -4.68
C ARG A 142 -0.25 -23.15 -5.66
N ALA A 143 1.02 -22.74 -5.64
CA ALA A 143 1.51 -21.71 -6.56
C ALA A 143 1.30 -22.06 -8.05
N ASP A 144 1.22 -23.35 -8.39
CA ASP A 144 0.90 -23.85 -9.73
C ASP A 144 -0.48 -23.41 -10.23
N LEU A 145 -1.44 -23.22 -9.33
CA LEU A 145 -2.80 -22.77 -9.65
C LEU A 145 -2.98 -21.26 -9.42
N PHE A 146 -2.32 -20.71 -8.39
CA PHE A 146 -2.63 -19.36 -7.88
C PHE A 146 -1.54 -18.29 -8.14
N CYS A 147 -0.34 -18.69 -8.55
CA CYS A 147 0.80 -17.80 -8.76
C CYS A 147 1.19 -17.64 -10.25
N VAL A 148 0.35 -18.09 -11.19
CA VAL A 148 0.60 -17.98 -12.64
C VAL A 148 0.75 -16.52 -13.08
N GLY A 149 2.00 -16.06 -13.04
CA GLY A 149 2.51 -14.88 -13.68
C GLY A 149 3.77 -15.30 -14.42
N PHE A 150 3.79 -15.07 -15.74
CA PHE A 150 4.90 -15.29 -16.67
C PHE A 150 5.22 -16.71 -17.19
N ALA A 151 4.81 -17.80 -16.54
CA ALA A 151 5.14 -19.14 -17.05
C ALA A 151 4.49 -19.51 -18.41
N HIS A 152 3.46 -18.78 -18.83
CA HIS A 152 2.79 -18.98 -20.13
C HIS A 152 3.29 -18.05 -21.26
N LEU A 153 4.28 -17.19 -20.97
CA LEU A 153 4.90 -16.30 -21.96
C LEU A 153 6.37 -16.65 -22.21
N SER A 154 6.76 -17.92 -22.05
CA SER A 154 7.96 -18.39 -22.72
C SER A 154 7.60 -18.59 -24.20
N PRO A 155 8.13 -17.78 -25.13
CA PRO A 155 8.07 -18.16 -26.53
C PRO A 155 9.05 -19.33 -26.67
N GLY A 156 8.51 -20.54 -26.59
CA GLY A 156 9.26 -21.72 -26.98
C GLY A 156 9.48 -21.68 -28.49
N ARG A 157 10.76 -21.62 -28.88
CA ARG A 157 11.30 -21.94 -30.22
C ARG A 157 10.89 -21.07 -31.40
#